data_AF-A0A0C9X4G8-F1
#
_entry.id   AF-A0A0C9X4G8-F1
#
_cell.length_a   1.000
_cell.length_b   1.000
_cell.length_c   1.000
_cell.angle_alpha   90.00
_cell.angle_beta   90.00
_cell.angle_gamma   90.00
#
_symmetry.space_group_name_H-M   'P 1'
#
loop_
_entity.id
_entity.type
_entity.pdbx_description
1 polymer ?
#
loop_
_entity_poly.entity_id
_entity_poly.type
_entity_poly.pdbx_seq_one_letter_code
_entity_poly.pdbx_strand_id
1 'polypeptide(L)'
;YKKKCVLPAVVVPGPNKPKNPDSFLFQSFHHVSALQRENNGVGLHVWDGLKEETVNSRVIVILNTANAVALTELDGRVGHHGAQGCRLGCDMKGRHKPSS
;
A
#
# COMPACT_ATOMS: atom_id res chain seq x y z
N TYR A 1 0.35 -23.30 -4.94
CA TYR A 1 0.13 -22.46 -3.75
C TYR A 1 -0.91 -21.39 -4.08
N LYS A 2 -2.13 -21.45 -3.53
CA LYS A 2 -3.24 -20.55 -3.92
C LYS A 2 -3.74 -19.77 -2.70
N LYS A 3 -3.03 -18.71 -2.30
CA LYS A 3 -3.62 -17.68 -1.43
C LYS A 3 -4.28 -16.64 -2.34
N LYS A 4 -5.61 -16.72 -2.45
CA LYS A 4 -6.43 -15.81 -3.27
C LYS A 4 -6.32 -14.34 -2.84
N CYS A 5 -5.99 -14.08 -1.58
CA CYS A 5 -5.76 -12.74 -1.04
C CYS A 5 -4.58 -12.79 -0.05
N VAL A 6 -3.38 -12.44 -0.50
CA VAL A 6 -2.30 -12.04 0.42
C VAL A 6 -2.41 -10.53 0.54
N LEU A 7 -3.10 -10.06 1.58
CA LEU A 7 -3.06 -8.65 1.92
C LEU A 7 -1.69 -8.37 2.54
N PRO A 8 -0.87 -7.42 2.03
CA PRO A 8 0.22 -6.88 2.81
C PRO A 8 -0.40 -6.25 4.06
N ALA A 9 -0.29 -6.96 5.18
CA ALA A 9 -1.11 -6.73 6.36
C ALA A 9 -0.64 -5.46 7.09
N VAL A 10 -1.40 -4.38 6.98
CA VAL A 10 -1.46 -3.34 8.01
C VAL A 10 -2.91 -3.16 8.42
N VAL A 11 -3.23 -3.66 9.61
CA VAL A 11 -4.39 -3.22 10.36
C VAL A 11 -3.90 -2.05 11.22
N VAL A 12 -4.44 -0.85 11.02
CA VAL A 12 -4.23 0.26 11.96
C VAL A 12 -5.33 0.14 13.01
N PRO A 13 -5.07 -0.44 14.19
CA PRO A 13 -6.08 -0.54 15.23
C PRO A 13 -6.45 0.88 15.71
N GLY A 14 -7.74 1.13 15.92
CA GLY A 14 -8.19 2.31 16.66
C GLY A 14 -7.69 2.26 18.11
N PRO A 15 -8.11 3.21 18.95
CA PRO A 15 -7.33 4.13 19.82
C PRO A 15 -5.83 3.85 20.11
N ASN A 16 -5.34 2.62 20.01
CA ASN A 16 -3.99 2.17 20.29
C ASN A 16 -3.17 1.97 19.00
N LYS A 17 -3.16 2.96 18.10
CA LYS A 17 -2.37 2.86 16.86
C LYS A 17 -0.87 2.80 17.15
N PRO A 18 -0.07 2.11 16.31
CA PRO A 18 1.38 2.15 16.40
C PRO A 18 1.90 3.58 16.34
N LYS A 19 2.87 3.93 17.20
CA LYS A 19 3.51 5.27 17.17
C LYS A 19 4.21 5.56 15.85
N ASN A 20 4.72 4.52 15.20
CA ASN A 20 5.38 4.59 13.91
C ASN A 20 4.70 3.59 12.95
N PRO A 21 3.67 4.00 12.20
CA PRO A 21 3.02 3.13 11.21
C PRO A 21 3.97 2.79 10.04
N ASP A 22 4.92 3.69 9.71
CA ASP A 22 5.85 3.50 8.59
C ASP A 22 6.76 2.29 8.78
N SER A 23 7.15 1.95 10.02
CA SER A 23 7.98 0.75 10.26
C SER A 23 7.29 -0.54 9.83
N PHE A 24 5.95 -0.58 9.86
CA PHE A 24 5.16 -1.75 9.43
C PHE A 24 4.82 -1.69 7.94
N LEU A 25 4.45 -0.51 7.44
CA LEU A 25 4.10 -0.29 6.04
C LEU A 25 5.32 -0.50 5.15
N PHE A 26 6.46 0.09 5.50
CA PHE A 26 7.69 -0.03 4.72
C PHE A 26 8.13 -1.49 4.59
N GLN A 27 8.17 -2.23 5.70
CA GLN A 27 8.56 -3.64 5.68
C GLN A 27 7.62 -4.46 4.79
N SER A 28 6.31 -4.24 4.90
CA SER A 28 5.29 -4.94 4.11
C SER A 28 5.45 -4.67 2.62
N PHE A 29 5.56 -3.40 2.22
CA PHE A 29 5.76 -3.02 0.82
C PHE A 29 7.14 -3.41 0.29
N HIS A 30 8.16 -3.42 1.13
CA HIS A 30 9.50 -3.90 0.77
C HIS A 30 9.46 -5.39 0.40
N HIS A 31 8.78 -6.23 1.19
CA HIS A 31 8.60 -7.64 0.86
C HIS A 31 7.82 -7.84 -0.44
N VAL A 32 6.73 -7.10 -0.65
CA VAL A 32 5.98 -7.17 -1.91
C VAL A 32 6.85 -6.73 -3.10
N SER A 33 7.60 -5.64 -2.96
CA SER A 33 8.54 -5.13 -3.96
C SER A 33 9.62 -6.15 -4.30
N ALA A 34 10.15 -6.86 -3.31
CA ALA A 34 11.11 -7.94 -3.54
C ALA A 34 10.49 -9.06 -4.41
N LEU A 35 9.28 -9.52 -4.08
CA LEU A 35 8.57 -10.53 -4.87
C LEU A 35 8.22 -10.04 -6.29
N GLN A 36 7.97 -8.74 -6.45
CA GLN A 36 7.72 -8.13 -7.76
C GLN A 36 8.97 -8.06 -8.63
N ARG A 37 10.16 -7.95 -8.02
CA ARG A 37 11.46 -7.88 -8.70
C ARG A 37 12.10 -9.24 -8.91
N GLU A 38 11.59 -10.28 -8.26
CA GLU A 38 12.02 -11.66 -8.44
C GLU A 38 12.08 -12.03 -9.92
N ASN A 39 13.08 -12.84 -10.28
CA ASN A 39 13.33 -13.28 -11.65
C ASN A 39 13.39 -12.12 -12.65
N ASN A 40 14.20 -11.09 -12.37
CA ASN A 40 14.33 -9.90 -13.22
C ASN A 40 12.98 -9.21 -13.53
N GLY A 41 12.03 -9.28 -12.61
CA GLY A 41 10.71 -8.65 -12.74
C GLY A 41 9.69 -9.44 -13.55
N VAL A 42 9.93 -10.71 -13.93
CA VAL A 42 8.85 -11.57 -14.46
C VAL A 42 7.95 -12.15 -13.36
N GLY A 43 8.37 -12.08 -12.09
CA GLY A 43 7.60 -12.54 -10.94
C GLY A 43 7.95 -13.95 -10.50
N LEU A 44 7.13 -14.54 -9.64
CA LEU A 44 7.40 -15.83 -8.99
C LEU A 44 7.16 -16.99 -9.96
N HIS A 45 8.06 -17.97 -9.98
CA HIS A 45 7.81 -19.25 -10.63
C HIS A 45 6.87 -20.10 -9.77
N VAL A 46 5.71 -20.46 -10.30
CA VAL A 46 4.68 -21.22 -9.58
C VAL A 46 4.22 -22.38 -10.47
N TRP A 47 4.14 -23.58 -9.90
CA TRP A 47 3.55 -24.73 -10.60
C TRP A 47 2.04 -24.55 -10.75
N ASP A 48 1.56 -24.57 -11.99
CA ASP A 48 0.13 -24.61 -12.33
C ASP A 48 -0.30 -26.05 -12.58
N GLY A 49 -1.00 -26.64 -11.61
CA GLY A 49 -1.45 -28.02 -11.70
C GLY A 49 -2.52 -28.29 -12.75
N LEU A 50 -3.19 -27.26 -13.29
CA LEU A 50 -4.15 -27.44 -14.39
C LEU A 50 -3.45 -27.50 -15.75
N LYS A 51 -2.29 -26.85 -15.86
CA LYS A 51 -1.50 -26.80 -17.09
C LYS A 51 -0.33 -27.78 -17.09
N GLU A 52 -0.03 -28.37 -15.93
CA GLU A 52 1.13 -29.23 -15.71
C GLU A 52 2.45 -28.55 -16.12
N GLU A 53 2.54 -27.24 -15.87
CA GLU A 53 3.72 -26.44 -16.20
C GLU A 53 4.05 -25.43 -15.09
N THR A 54 5.28 -24.94 -15.08
CA THR A 54 5.67 -23.79 -14.26
C THR A 54 5.32 -22.50 -14.96
N VAL A 55 4.47 -21.69 -14.34
CA VAL A 55 4.07 -20.37 -14.86
C VAL A 55 4.68 -19.24 -14.05
N ASN A 56 4.77 -18.06 -14.66
CA ASN A 56 5.19 -16.83 -13.98
C ASN A 56 3.97 -16.13 -13.35
N SER A 57 3.97 -16.00 -12.03
CA SER A 57 2.95 -15.31 -11.26
C SER A 57 3.46 -13.96 -10.77
N ARG A 58 2.86 -12.87 -11.27
CA ARG A 58 3.17 -11.51 -10.83
C ARG A 58 2.34 -11.14 -9.60
N VAL A 59 3.00 -10.67 -8.55
CA VAL A 59 2.30 -10.11 -7.37
C VAL A 59 1.93 -8.66 -7.68
N ILE A 60 0.64 -8.33 -7.60
CA ILE A 60 0.14 -6.98 -7.92
C ILE A 60 -0.57 -6.42 -6.70
N VAL A 61 -0.23 -5.19 -6.32
CA VAL A 61 -1.00 -4.39 -5.36
C VAL A 61 -1.97 -3.54 -6.16
N ILE A 62 -3.25 -3.90 -6.13
CA ILE A 62 -4.29 -3.22 -6.93
C ILE A 62 -4.84 -2.01 -6.19
N LEU A 63 -5.18 -2.16 -4.91
CA LEU A 63 -5.76 -1.10 -4.09
C LEU A 63 -5.13 -1.10 -2.69
N ASN A 64 -4.82 0.10 -2.21
CA ASN A 64 -4.41 0.38 -0.83
C ASN A 64 -5.57 1.15 -0.16
N THR A 65 -6.48 0.42 0.48
CA THR A 65 -7.72 1.00 1.05
C THR A 65 -7.57 1.27 2.54
N ALA A 66 -7.94 2.48 2.96
CA ALA A 66 -8.00 2.88 4.37
C ALA A 66 -9.13 3.90 4.58
N ASN A 67 -9.55 4.12 5.83
CA ASN A 67 -10.47 5.23 6.15
C ASN A 67 -9.74 6.57 6.03
N ALA A 68 -10.47 7.69 6.10
CA ALA A 68 -9.90 9.03 5.91
C ALA A 68 -8.75 9.39 6.87
N VAL A 69 -8.68 8.74 8.04
CA VAL A 69 -7.63 8.98 9.05
C VAL A 69 -6.40 8.11 8.78
N ALA A 70 -6.56 6.83 8.48
CA ALA A 70 -5.44 5.92 8.22
C ALA A 70 -4.88 6.08 6.80
N LEU A 71 -5.66 6.61 5.85
CA LEU A 71 -5.18 6.84 4.48
C LEU A 71 -4.00 7.80 4.44
N THR A 72 -3.99 8.83 5.31
CA THR A 72 -2.89 9.78 5.41
C THR A 72 -1.58 9.12 5.83
N GLU A 73 -1.65 8.06 6.65
CA GLU A 73 -0.48 7.27 7.04
C GLU A 73 -0.05 6.32 5.91
N LEU A 74 -0.96 5.94 5.01
CA LEU A 74 -0.73 4.95 3.96
C LEU A 74 -0.14 5.55 2.68
N ASP A 75 -0.67 6.67 2.19
CA ASP A 75 -0.21 7.33 0.94
C ASP A 75 0.62 8.59 1.22
N GLY A 76 0.73 8.98 2.49
CA GLY A 76 1.39 10.20 2.91
C GLY A 76 0.66 11.46 2.46
N ARG A 77 -0.65 11.38 2.20
CA ARG A 77 -1.54 12.53 2.03
C ARG A 77 -1.87 13.17 3.36
N VAL A 78 -2.49 14.34 3.30
CA VAL A 78 -2.96 15.05 4.50
C VAL A 78 -4.40 14.67 4.82
N GLY A 79 -4.79 14.87 6.08
CA GLY A 79 -6.17 14.66 6.51
C GLY A 79 -7.15 15.61 5.81
N HIS A 80 -8.45 15.41 6.02
CA HIS A 80 -9.51 16.18 5.36
C HIS A 80 -9.47 17.71 5.62
N HIS A 81 -8.72 18.17 6.63
CA HIS A 81 -8.46 19.59 6.92
C HIS A 81 -7.07 20.07 6.44
N GLY A 82 -6.33 19.29 5.67
CA GLY A 82 -5.03 19.71 5.19
C GLY A 82 -5.15 20.67 4.02
N ALA A 83 -4.46 21.81 4.12
CA ALA A 83 -4.44 22.82 3.07
C ALA A 83 -3.85 22.32 1.73
N GLN A 84 -3.07 21.23 1.74
CA GLN A 84 -2.44 20.64 0.55
C GLN A 84 -2.78 19.16 0.47
N GLY A 85 -3.76 18.77 -0.35
CA GLY A 85 -4.36 17.43 -0.36
C GLY A 85 -3.38 16.26 -0.56
N CYS A 86 -2.19 16.52 -1.11
CA CYS A 86 -1.18 15.49 -1.36
C CYS A 86 0.04 15.58 -0.43
N ARG A 87 0.86 16.64 -0.43
CA ARG A 87 2.00 16.86 0.50
C ARG A 87 2.37 18.35 0.55
N LEU A 88 3.31 18.75 1.40
CA LEU A 88 3.86 20.12 1.47
C LEU A 88 4.41 20.65 0.11
N GLY A 89 4.69 19.78 -0.86
CA GLY A 89 5.09 20.15 -2.23
C GLY A 89 4.01 20.00 -3.29
N CYS A 90 2.74 19.83 -2.91
CA CYS A 90 1.64 19.82 -3.86
C CYS A 90 1.21 21.24 -4.21
N ASP A 91 1.07 21.53 -5.50
CA ASP A 91 0.64 22.86 -5.96
C ASP A 91 -0.87 23.08 -5.81
N MET A 92 -1.65 22.01 -5.64
CA MET A 92 -3.10 22.10 -5.48
C MET A 92 -3.51 22.39 -4.02
N LYS A 93 -3.62 23.68 -3.71
CA LYS A 93 -4.22 24.15 -2.45
C LYS A 93 -5.70 23.78 -2.35
N GLY A 94 -6.09 23.25 -1.19
CA GLY A 94 -7.47 22.99 -0.82
C GLY A 94 -8.28 24.29 -0.74
N ARG A 95 -9.58 24.21 -1.06
CA ARG A 95 -10.52 25.35 -1.01
C ARG A 95 -11.06 25.56 0.40
N HIS A 96 -10.17 25.87 1.33
CA HIS A 96 -10.54 26.17 2.70
C HIS A 96 -11.29 27.51 2.76
N LYS A 97 -12.21 27.64 3.73
CA LYS A 97 -12.77 28.95 4.05
C LYS A 97 -11.61 29.89 4.40
N PRO A 98 -11.63 31.15 3.94
CA PRO A 98 -10.63 32.13 4.38
C PRO A 98 -10.58 32.15 5.92
N SER A 99 -9.39 32.23 6.51
CA SER A 99 -9.15 32.24 7.97
C SER A 99 -9.49 30.97 8.76
N SER A 100 -9.64 29.81 8.09
CA SER A 100 -9.61 28.48 8.71
C SER A 100 -8.20 28.01 9.04
#